data_AF-A0A6P2UYZ1-F1
#
_entry.id   AF-A0A6P2UYZ1-F1
#
_cell.length_a   1.000
_cell.length_b   1.000
_cell.length_c   1.000
_cell.angle_alpha   90.00
_cell.angle_beta   90.00
_cell.angle_gamma   90.00
#
_symmetry.space_group_name_H-M   'P 1'
#
loop_
_entity.id
_entity.type
_entity.pdbx_description
1 polymer ?
#
loop_
_entity_poly.entity_id
_entity_poly.type
_entity_poly.pdbx_seq_one_letter_code
_entity_poly.pdbx_strand_id
1 'polypeptide(L)'
;MSLLKVNPGDIIGIPAEKDAVWGFVLGRIIMTGVVTWIEVFSEFSTNFQIDEKEIAQRDFSSRARLFDPVYVALDFGKYFGKVKWPILGVAPSYTPEQSNFSDIEFEGDSYQELGIYYKEFAEHTEVGGLRRNLEDRTIYSNPQLVRRINLYLSGYFEKGTPWNSRVVKSVIDKEGMEWWVAGINSCNDKADAVALEFKERGKRRP
;
A
#
# COMPACT_ATOMS: atom_id res chain seq x y z
N MET A 1 19.37 -16.04 2.22
CA MET A 1 18.72 -14.72 2.37
C MET A 1 17.36 -14.97 3.00
N SER A 2 17.09 -14.41 4.19
CA SER A 2 15.85 -14.65 4.94
C SER A 2 14.64 -14.10 4.19
N LEU A 3 13.42 -14.55 4.48
CA LEU A 3 12.14 -13.85 4.20
C LEU A 3 12.00 -12.65 5.14
N LEU A 4 11.34 -11.55 4.76
CA LEU A 4 11.21 -10.42 5.69
C LEU A 4 10.09 -10.83 6.64
N LYS A 5 10.48 -11.17 7.85
CA LYS A 5 9.51 -11.49 8.89
C LYS A 5 8.98 -10.17 9.40
N VAL A 6 7.84 -9.75 8.89
CA VAL A 6 7.08 -8.63 9.45
C VAL A 6 6.30 -9.11 10.67
N ASN A 7 6.03 -8.18 11.59
CA ASN A 7 5.14 -8.34 12.73
C ASN A 7 4.05 -7.25 12.69
N PRO A 8 2.90 -7.45 13.36
CA PRO A 8 1.93 -6.38 13.54
C PRO A 8 2.60 -5.13 14.14
N GLY A 9 2.33 -3.96 13.56
CA GLY A 9 2.88 -2.68 14.02
C GLY A 9 4.27 -2.33 13.51
N ASP A 10 4.92 -3.21 12.73
CA ASP A 10 6.16 -2.86 12.03
C ASP A 10 5.89 -1.66 11.10
N ILE A 11 6.79 -0.67 11.17
CA ILE A 11 6.79 0.48 10.28
C ILE A 11 7.83 0.24 9.19
N ILE A 12 7.40 0.25 7.94
CA ILE A 12 8.25 0.00 6.77
C ILE A 12 8.38 1.24 5.89
N GLY A 13 9.53 1.39 5.25
CA GLY A 13 9.75 2.42 4.21
C GLY A 13 9.37 1.89 2.84
N ILE A 14 8.20 2.25 2.33
CA ILE A 14 7.73 1.86 1.00
C ILE A 14 8.32 2.82 -0.03
N PRO A 15 9.11 2.35 -1.02
CA PRO A 15 9.60 3.19 -2.11
C PRO A 15 8.44 3.88 -2.82
N ALA A 16 8.64 5.16 -3.11
CA ALA A 16 7.65 5.98 -3.79
C ALA A 16 8.34 7.05 -4.64
N GLU A 17 7.61 7.57 -5.61
CA GLU A 17 8.02 8.68 -6.45
C GLU A 17 7.03 9.84 -6.26
N LYS A 18 7.58 11.03 -6.05
CA LYS A 18 6.84 12.28 -6.02
C LYS A 18 7.63 13.32 -6.79
N ASP A 19 6.99 14.01 -7.72
CA ASP A 19 7.60 15.08 -8.53
C ASP A 19 8.91 14.64 -9.21
N ALA A 20 8.91 13.42 -9.77
CA ALA A 20 10.07 12.75 -10.39
C ALA A 20 11.27 12.46 -9.47
N VAL A 21 11.09 12.63 -8.16
CA VAL A 21 12.09 12.29 -7.14
C VAL A 21 11.69 11.00 -6.44
N TRP A 22 12.63 10.06 -6.36
CA TRP A 22 12.43 8.81 -5.63
C TRP A 22 12.81 8.98 -4.16
N GLY A 23 11.95 8.46 -3.31
CA GLY A 23 12.04 8.49 -1.87
C GLY A 23 11.20 7.37 -1.31
N PHE A 24 10.48 7.66 -0.24
CA PHE A 24 9.59 6.69 0.38
C PHE A 24 8.43 7.35 1.11
N VAL A 25 7.42 6.54 1.35
CA VAL A 25 6.37 6.80 2.33
C VAL A 25 6.46 5.76 3.45
N LEU A 26 5.92 6.08 4.60
CA LEU A 26 5.79 5.11 5.68
C LEU A 26 4.59 4.21 5.42
N GLY A 27 4.74 2.92 5.74
CA GLY A 27 3.63 2.00 5.87
C GLY A 27 3.65 1.31 7.22
N ARG A 28 2.48 0.91 7.74
CA ARG A 28 2.35 0.13 8.98
C ARG A 28 1.69 -1.20 8.69
N ILE A 29 2.31 -2.27 9.18
CA ILE A 29 1.82 -3.64 9.02
C ILE A 29 0.65 -3.92 9.96
N ILE A 30 -0.45 -4.38 9.39
CA ILE A 30 -1.61 -4.89 10.10
C ILE A 30 -1.65 -6.40 9.82
N MET A 31 -1.24 -7.22 10.78
CA MET A 31 -1.27 -8.67 10.62
C MET A 31 -2.41 -9.26 11.43
N THR A 32 -3.34 -9.92 10.74
CA THR A 32 -4.52 -10.55 11.34
C THR A 32 -4.65 -11.97 10.78
N GLY A 33 -4.27 -12.97 11.57
CA GLY A 33 -4.23 -14.36 11.10
C GLY A 33 -3.20 -14.59 10.00
N VAL A 34 -3.63 -15.13 8.85
CA VAL A 34 -2.75 -15.48 7.71
C VAL A 34 -2.65 -14.39 6.64
N VAL A 35 -3.48 -13.35 6.74
CA VAL A 35 -3.55 -12.28 5.75
C VAL A 35 -2.79 -11.06 6.25
N THR A 36 -1.97 -10.48 5.38
CA THR A 36 -1.25 -9.24 5.69
C THR A 36 -1.93 -8.06 5.04
N TRP A 37 -2.16 -7.05 5.85
CA TRP A 37 -2.71 -5.77 5.47
C TRP A 37 -1.67 -4.69 5.73
N ILE A 38 -1.84 -3.55 5.06
CA ILE A 38 -0.95 -2.41 5.23
C ILE A 38 -1.72 -1.10 5.24
N GLU A 39 -1.36 -0.22 6.17
CA GLU A 39 -1.63 1.21 6.06
C GLU A 39 -0.50 1.89 5.32
N VAL A 40 -0.82 2.83 4.44
CA VAL A 40 0.19 3.67 3.78
C VAL A 40 -0.09 5.13 4.11
N PHE A 41 0.90 5.85 4.60
CA PHE A 41 0.78 7.24 5.05
C PHE A 41 1.21 8.22 3.97
N SER A 42 0.57 9.39 3.90
CA SER A 42 0.74 10.35 2.79
C SER A 42 2.03 11.15 2.84
N GLU A 43 2.76 11.09 3.93
CA GLU A 43 3.98 11.87 4.09
C GLU A 43 5.14 11.24 3.32
N PHE A 44 5.62 11.96 2.31
CA PHE A 44 6.74 11.57 1.47
C PHE A 44 8.06 12.09 2.06
N SER A 45 9.09 11.26 2.04
CA SER A 45 10.42 11.59 2.53
C SER A 45 11.51 11.11 1.58
N THR A 46 12.58 11.90 1.49
CA THR A 46 13.86 11.52 0.86
C THR A 46 14.96 11.33 1.91
N ASN A 47 14.62 11.49 3.20
CA ASN A 47 15.55 11.29 4.31
C ASN A 47 15.71 9.80 4.61
N PHE A 48 16.59 9.13 3.86
CA PHE A 48 16.94 7.72 4.08
C PHE A 48 17.71 7.45 5.38
N GLN A 49 18.01 8.49 6.17
CA GLN A 49 18.67 8.38 7.48
C GLN A 49 17.70 8.59 8.65
N ILE A 50 16.39 8.61 8.37
CA ILE A 50 15.35 8.70 9.40
C ILE A 50 15.59 7.67 10.53
N ASP A 51 15.45 8.12 11.78
CA ASP A 51 15.62 7.27 12.96
C ASP A 51 14.27 6.92 13.61
N GLU A 52 14.32 5.99 14.57
CA GLU A 52 13.11 5.53 15.27
C GLU A 52 12.42 6.65 16.06
N LYS A 53 13.15 7.66 16.54
CA LYS A 53 12.58 8.78 17.29
C LYS A 53 11.78 9.69 16.37
N GLU A 54 12.32 10.00 15.20
CA GLU A 54 11.65 10.77 14.16
C GLU A 54 10.40 10.03 13.67
N ILE A 55 10.48 8.70 13.50
CA ILE A 55 9.32 7.87 13.13
C ILE A 55 8.25 7.89 14.20
N ALA A 56 8.62 7.75 15.48
CA ALA A 56 7.66 7.75 16.58
C ALA A 56 6.89 9.07 16.72
N GLN A 57 7.40 10.18 16.14
CA GLN A 57 6.75 11.49 16.12
C GLN A 57 5.82 11.69 14.91
N ARG A 58 5.79 10.76 13.95
CA ARG A 58 4.94 10.86 12.75
C ARG A 58 3.47 10.63 13.07
N ASP A 59 2.60 11.22 12.26
CA ASP A 59 1.15 11.03 12.38
C ASP A 59 0.74 9.70 11.73
N PHE A 60 0.35 8.74 12.57
CA PHE A 60 -0.17 7.43 12.15
C PHE A 60 -1.69 7.29 12.31
N SER A 61 -2.41 8.41 12.36
CA SER A 61 -3.88 8.42 12.40
C SER A 61 -4.49 8.11 11.03
N SER A 62 -5.78 7.77 11.02
CA SER A 62 -6.52 7.46 9.78
C SER A 62 -6.51 8.61 8.77
N ARG A 63 -6.61 9.86 9.24
CA ARG A 63 -6.53 11.06 8.37
C ARG A 63 -5.17 11.21 7.68
N ALA A 64 -4.11 10.57 8.17
CA ALA A 64 -2.79 10.64 7.57
C ALA A 64 -2.59 9.61 6.44
N ARG A 65 -3.47 8.60 6.33
CA ARG A 65 -3.37 7.53 5.32
C ARG A 65 -3.66 8.01 3.91
N LEU A 66 -2.91 7.56 2.90
CA LEU A 66 -3.20 7.83 1.49
C LEU A 66 -4.57 7.29 1.05
N PHE A 67 -4.91 6.11 1.54
CA PHE A 67 -6.14 5.38 1.25
C PHE A 67 -6.41 4.38 2.39
N ASP A 68 -7.55 3.70 2.35
CA ASP A 68 -7.92 2.71 3.36
C ASP A 68 -6.92 1.53 3.40
N PRO A 69 -6.76 0.84 4.53
CA PRO A 69 -5.92 -0.34 4.59
C PRO A 69 -6.22 -1.36 3.48
N VAL A 70 -5.16 -1.93 2.88
CA VAL A 70 -5.30 -2.86 1.74
C VAL A 70 -4.55 -4.17 1.99
N TYR A 71 -4.99 -5.23 1.32
CA TYR A 71 -4.31 -6.51 1.30
C TYR A 71 -3.00 -6.46 0.52
N VAL A 72 -1.96 -7.10 1.07
CA VAL A 72 -0.65 -7.18 0.43
C VAL A 72 -0.08 -8.59 0.53
N ALA A 73 0.40 -9.10 -0.61
CA ALA A 73 1.23 -10.29 -0.65
C ALA A 73 2.67 -9.89 -0.32
N LEU A 74 2.97 -9.64 0.97
CA LEU A 74 4.35 -9.45 1.43
C LEU A 74 5.16 -10.76 1.39
N ASP A 75 4.50 -11.88 1.09
CA ASP A 75 5.06 -13.22 1.00
C ASP A 75 5.33 -13.58 -0.46
N PHE A 76 6.61 -13.83 -0.76
CA PHE A 76 7.00 -14.53 -1.96
C PHE A 76 7.99 -15.60 -1.54
N GLY A 77 7.68 -16.85 -1.86
CA GLY A 77 8.62 -17.96 -1.77
C GLY A 77 9.92 -17.70 -2.54
N LYS A 78 10.74 -18.74 -2.65
CA LYS A 78 12.19 -18.73 -2.94
C LYS A 78 12.78 -17.76 -4.00
N TYR A 79 12.02 -17.08 -4.88
CA TYR A 79 12.57 -16.29 -6.00
C TYR A 79 11.81 -15.02 -6.50
N PHE A 80 10.86 -14.39 -5.77
CA PHE A 80 10.27 -13.10 -6.24
C PHE A 80 10.52 -11.96 -5.22
N GLY A 81 11.07 -10.81 -5.65
CA GLY A 81 11.24 -9.60 -4.82
C GLY A 81 12.32 -9.67 -3.71
N LYS A 82 13.60 -9.72 -4.09
CA LYS A 82 14.72 -9.77 -3.12
C LYS A 82 14.95 -8.48 -2.33
N VAL A 83 14.35 -7.36 -2.71
CA VAL A 83 14.48 -6.10 -1.98
C VAL A 83 13.26 -5.84 -1.11
N LYS A 84 13.32 -6.45 0.07
CA LYS A 84 12.39 -6.20 1.15
C LYS A 84 12.50 -4.75 1.60
N TRP A 85 11.40 -4.02 1.59
CA TRP A 85 11.30 -2.67 2.16
C TRP A 85 11.81 -2.69 3.60
N PRO A 86 12.68 -1.75 4.00
CA PRO A 86 13.29 -1.78 5.32
C PRO A 86 12.21 -1.60 6.40
N ILE A 87 12.29 -2.39 7.47
CA ILE A 87 11.62 -2.05 8.73
C ILE A 87 12.43 -0.91 9.33
N LEU A 88 11.79 0.23 9.52
CA LEU A 88 12.40 1.46 10.01
C LEU A 88 12.14 1.69 11.50
N GLY A 89 11.13 1.00 12.06
CA GLY A 89 10.78 1.04 13.46
C GLY A 89 9.60 0.13 13.76
N VAL A 90 9.18 0.14 15.02
CA VAL A 90 8.00 -0.61 15.48
C VAL A 90 7.13 0.35 16.27
N ALA A 91 5.81 0.24 16.11
CA ALA A 91 4.84 0.91 16.97
C ALA A 91 4.42 -0.05 18.11
N PRO A 92 5.09 -0.05 19.28
CA PRO A 92 4.90 -1.10 20.30
C PRO A 92 3.51 -1.10 20.94
N SER A 93 2.80 0.04 20.93
CA SER A 93 1.43 0.17 21.44
C SER A 93 0.36 -0.05 20.38
N TYR A 94 0.76 -0.40 19.15
CA TYR A 94 -0.17 -0.60 18.06
C TYR A 94 -0.87 -1.95 18.21
N THR A 95 -2.18 -1.95 17.97
CA THR A 95 -2.97 -3.16 17.80
C THR A 95 -3.72 -3.09 16.47
N PRO A 96 -3.94 -4.20 15.76
CA PRO A 96 -4.64 -4.21 14.47
C PRO A 96 -5.96 -3.46 14.45
N GLU A 97 -6.71 -3.50 15.55
CA GLU A 97 -8.03 -2.86 15.69
C GLU A 97 -7.96 -1.34 15.54
N GLN A 98 -6.82 -0.72 15.87
CA GLN A 98 -6.61 0.73 15.69
C GLN A 98 -6.64 1.16 14.22
N SER A 99 -6.52 0.21 13.29
CA SER A 99 -6.55 0.51 11.86
C SER A 99 -7.95 0.57 11.27
N ASN A 100 -8.99 0.17 12.02
CA ASN A 100 -10.37 0.01 11.55
C ASN A 100 -10.47 -0.85 10.27
N PHE A 101 -9.56 -1.83 10.11
CA PHE A 101 -9.51 -2.65 8.89
C PHE A 101 -10.75 -3.55 8.74
N SER A 102 -11.41 -3.90 9.85
CA SER A 102 -12.65 -4.69 9.87
C SER A 102 -13.85 -3.93 9.28
N ASP A 103 -13.82 -2.59 9.32
CA ASP A 103 -14.91 -1.76 8.81
C ASP A 103 -14.86 -1.60 7.29
N ILE A 104 -13.76 -2.00 6.65
CA ILE A 104 -13.53 -1.82 5.22
C ILE A 104 -14.42 -2.78 4.43
N GLU A 105 -15.14 -2.20 3.47
CA GLU A 105 -16.00 -2.91 2.55
C GLU A 105 -15.31 -3.02 1.18
N PHE A 106 -15.35 -4.22 0.60
CA PHE A 106 -14.77 -4.49 -0.70
C PHE A 106 -15.82 -4.78 -1.74
N GLU A 107 -15.68 -4.24 -2.95
CA GLU A 107 -16.46 -4.73 -4.07
C GLU A 107 -16.10 -6.19 -4.39
N GLY A 108 -17.13 -6.98 -4.72
CA GLY A 108 -16.95 -8.29 -5.32
C GLY A 108 -16.80 -8.22 -6.83
N ASP A 109 -16.40 -9.33 -7.45
CA ASP A 109 -16.15 -9.43 -8.90
C ASP A 109 -17.36 -8.98 -9.74
N SER A 110 -18.58 -9.22 -9.25
CA SER A 110 -19.83 -8.82 -9.90
C SER A 110 -20.49 -7.60 -9.24
N TYR A 111 -19.76 -6.77 -8.49
CA TYR A 111 -20.36 -5.66 -7.75
C TYR A 111 -21.10 -4.66 -8.64
N GLN A 112 -20.54 -4.34 -9.81
CA GLN A 112 -21.19 -3.39 -10.72
C GLN A 112 -22.53 -3.92 -11.25
N GLU A 113 -22.61 -5.21 -11.54
CA GLU A 113 -23.81 -5.87 -12.09
C GLU A 113 -24.81 -6.24 -10.98
N LEU A 114 -24.35 -6.97 -9.98
CA LEU A 114 -25.16 -7.62 -8.97
C LEU A 114 -25.18 -6.89 -7.62
N GLY A 115 -24.33 -5.88 -7.41
CA GLY A 115 -24.23 -5.17 -6.13
C GLY A 115 -23.59 -6.00 -5.02
N ILE A 116 -22.87 -7.07 -5.36
CA ILE A 116 -22.23 -7.97 -4.40
C ILE A 116 -20.97 -7.32 -3.84
N TYR A 117 -20.91 -7.17 -2.52
CA TYR A 117 -19.76 -6.64 -1.80
C TYR A 117 -19.46 -7.49 -0.56
N TYR A 118 -18.29 -7.30 0.03
CA TYR A 118 -17.82 -8.07 1.18
C TYR A 118 -17.48 -7.15 2.34
N LYS A 119 -17.88 -7.55 3.55
CA LYS A 119 -17.51 -6.92 4.82
C LYS A 119 -17.30 -8.01 5.86
N GLU A 120 -16.24 -7.94 6.66
CA GLU A 120 -15.98 -8.92 7.74
C GLU A 120 -16.03 -10.38 7.26
N PHE A 121 -15.52 -10.67 6.05
CA PHE A 121 -15.57 -11.99 5.40
C PHE A 121 -16.97 -12.53 5.09
N ALA A 122 -18.01 -11.70 5.19
CA ALA A 122 -19.37 -12.01 4.77
C ALA A 122 -19.69 -11.36 3.43
N GLU A 123 -20.48 -12.07 2.62
CA GLU A 123 -21.05 -11.54 1.37
C GLU A 123 -22.33 -10.76 1.68
N HIS A 124 -22.47 -9.61 1.04
CA HIS A 124 -23.62 -8.73 1.13
C HIS A 124 -24.06 -8.31 -0.27
N THR A 125 -25.30 -7.81 -0.39
CA THR A 125 -25.85 -7.34 -1.65
C THR A 125 -26.50 -5.98 -1.47
N GLU A 126 -26.07 -4.99 -2.25
CA GLU A 126 -26.72 -3.68 -2.29
C GLU A 126 -28.01 -3.73 -3.11
N VAL A 127 -29.01 -3.00 -2.62
CA VAL A 127 -30.26 -2.78 -3.37
C VAL A 127 -29.93 -2.09 -4.71
N GLY A 128 -30.63 -2.48 -5.78
CA GLY A 128 -30.40 -1.95 -7.12
C GLY A 128 -30.59 -0.43 -7.21
N GLY A 129 -29.79 0.22 -8.05
CA GLY A 129 -29.94 1.63 -8.43
C GLY A 129 -28.86 2.58 -7.91
N LEU A 130 -28.07 2.17 -6.91
CA LEU A 130 -26.92 2.92 -6.39
C LEU A 130 -25.75 1.95 -6.16
N ARG A 131 -24.55 2.35 -6.58
CA ARG A 131 -23.29 1.62 -6.31
C ARG A 131 -22.32 2.57 -5.64
N ARG A 132 -21.95 2.29 -4.40
CA ARG A 132 -20.91 3.02 -3.67
C ARG A 132 -19.53 2.81 -4.29
N ASN A 133 -18.59 3.71 -4.02
CA ASN A 133 -17.18 3.51 -4.35
C ASN A 133 -16.54 2.69 -3.23
N LEU A 134 -16.51 1.37 -3.40
CA LEU A 134 -15.83 0.46 -2.47
C LEU A 134 -14.38 0.24 -2.92
N GLU A 135 -13.52 -0.25 -2.04
CA GLU A 135 -12.19 -0.74 -2.42
C GLU A 135 -12.33 -2.08 -3.15
N ASP A 136 -11.42 -2.41 -4.05
CA ASP A 136 -11.36 -3.74 -4.65
C ASP A 136 -10.63 -4.71 -3.71
N ARG A 137 -11.03 -5.98 -3.75
CA ARG A 137 -10.43 -7.12 -3.03
C ARG A 137 -9.06 -7.55 -3.58
N THR A 138 -8.44 -6.73 -4.43
CA THR A 138 -7.13 -7.01 -5.02
C THR A 138 -6.08 -7.19 -3.93
N ILE A 139 -5.37 -8.32 -3.96
CA ILE A 139 -4.14 -8.52 -3.20
C ILE A 139 -3.00 -7.89 -4.01
N TYR A 140 -2.42 -6.82 -3.49
CA TYR A 140 -1.39 -6.09 -4.24
C TYR A 140 -0.04 -6.80 -4.19
N SER A 141 0.59 -6.93 -5.36
CA SER A 141 2.04 -7.10 -5.46
C SER A 141 2.75 -5.77 -5.16
N ASN A 142 4.04 -5.83 -4.79
CA ASN A 142 4.83 -4.64 -4.48
C ASN A 142 4.81 -3.59 -5.60
N PRO A 143 5.03 -3.91 -6.89
CA PRO A 143 5.00 -2.90 -7.95
C PRO A 143 3.63 -2.27 -8.16
N GLN A 144 2.55 -3.04 -7.99
CA GLN A 144 1.18 -2.51 -8.07
C GLN A 144 0.88 -1.57 -6.90
N LEU A 145 1.33 -1.89 -5.68
CA LEU A 145 1.18 -1.00 -4.54
C LEU A 145 1.96 0.31 -4.73
N VAL A 146 3.23 0.22 -5.16
CA VAL A 146 4.06 1.40 -5.45
C VAL A 146 3.43 2.25 -6.56
N ARG A 147 2.92 1.62 -7.62
CA ARG A 147 2.22 2.34 -8.69
C ARG A 147 1.00 3.08 -8.16
N ARG A 148 0.17 2.42 -7.35
CA ARG A 148 -0.98 3.04 -6.69
C ARG A 148 -0.53 4.24 -5.87
N ILE A 149 0.44 4.09 -4.97
CA ILE A 149 0.99 5.16 -4.12
C ILE A 149 1.43 6.36 -4.96
N ASN A 150 2.22 6.12 -6.01
CA ASN A 150 2.74 7.19 -6.87
C ASN A 150 1.63 7.98 -7.56
N LEU A 151 0.51 7.33 -7.91
CA LEU A 151 -0.65 8.01 -8.50
C LEU A 151 -1.39 8.91 -7.49
N TYR A 152 -1.44 8.56 -6.20
CA TYR A 152 -1.93 9.50 -5.18
C TYR A 152 -0.93 10.63 -4.90
N LEU A 153 0.37 10.32 -4.81
CA LEU A 153 1.40 11.32 -4.51
C LEU A 153 1.57 12.36 -5.61
N SER A 154 1.31 12.00 -6.87
CA SER A 154 1.32 12.91 -8.01
C SER A 154 0.04 13.74 -8.13
N GLY A 155 -0.98 13.46 -7.32
CA GLY A 155 -2.29 14.10 -7.42
C GLY A 155 -3.15 13.58 -8.57
N TYR A 156 -2.80 12.46 -9.21
CA TYR A 156 -3.65 11.81 -10.20
C TYR A 156 -4.98 11.35 -9.56
N PHE A 157 -4.93 10.95 -8.29
CA PHE A 157 -6.10 10.70 -7.45
C PHE A 157 -6.05 11.48 -6.15
N GLU A 158 -7.22 11.93 -5.70
CA GLU A 158 -7.36 12.53 -4.37
C GLU A 158 -7.16 11.48 -3.28
N LYS A 159 -6.56 11.91 -2.17
CA LYS A 159 -6.39 11.10 -0.96
C LYS A 159 -7.73 10.51 -0.52
N GLY A 160 -7.75 9.21 -0.23
CA GLY A 160 -8.95 8.49 0.20
C GLY A 160 -9.89 8.07 -0.94
N THR A 161 -9.58 8.38 -2.21
CA THR A 161 -10.32 7.82 -3.35
C THR A 161 -10.25 6.29 -3.31
N PRO A 162 -11.36 5.56 -3.27
CA PRO A 162 -11.32 4.09 -3.24
C PRO A 162 -10.82 3.50 -4.55
N TRP A 163 -9.94 2.50 -4.49
CA TRP A 163 -9.40 1.85 -5.67
C TRP A 163 -10.24 0.66 -6.10
N ASN A 164 -11.13 0.87 -7.07
CA ASN A 164 -12.01 -0.18 -7.60
C ASN A 164 -11.81 -0.42 -9.11
N SER A 165 -12.46 -1.47 -9.61
CA SER A 165 -12.54 -1.83 -11.02
C SER A 165 -12.94 -0.66 -11.93
N ARG A 166 -13.87 0.20 -11.51
CA ARG A 166 -14.27 1.39 -12.29
C ARG A 166 -13.13 2.40 -12.40
N VAL A 167 -12.45 2.69 -11.28
CA VAL A 167 -11.28 3.57 -11.27
C VAL A 167 -10.19 3.01 -12.19
N VAL A 168 -9.81 1.74 -12.02
CA VAL A 168 -8.78 1.09 -12.86
C VAL A 168 -9.16 1.13 -14.33
N LYS A 169 -10.39 0.77 -14.67
CA LYS A 169 -10.90 0.83 -16.04
C LYS A 169 -10.84 2.26 -16.59
N SER A 170 -11.27 3.26 -15.83
CA SER A 170 -11.24 4.65 -16.27
C SER A 170 -9.83 5.15 -16.59
N VAL A 171 -8.80 4.71 -15.85
CA VAL A 171 -7.39 5.02 -16.14
C VAL A 171 -6.95 4.34 -17.42
N ILE A 172 -7.26 3.06 -17.58
CA ILE A 172 -6.86 2.29 -18.77
C ILE A 172 -7.56 2.83 -20.02
N ASP A 173 -8.83 3.20 -19.92
CA ASP A 173 -9.59 3.79 -21.03
C ASP A 173 -9.04 5.17 -21.42
N LYS A 174 -8.51 5.95 -20.46
CA LYS A 174 -7.93 7.28 -20.69
C LYS A 174 -6.49 7.24 -21.19
N GLU A 175 -5.61 6.49 -20.52
CA GLU A 175 -4.16 6.50 -20.74
C GLU A 175 -3.67 5.34 -21.60
N GLY A 176 -4.47 4.28 -21.73
CA GLY A 176 -4.14 3.05 -22.44
C GLY A 176 -3.52 1.97 -21.55
N MET A 177 -3.75 0.70 -21.94
CA MET A 177 -3.20 -0.48 -21.26
C MET A 177 -1.67 -0.49 -21.24
N GLU A 178 -1.02 -0.01 -22.31
CA GLU A 178 0.44 0.05 -22.40
C GLU A 178 1.02 0.99 -21.33
N TRP A 179 0.43 2.17 -21.16
CA TRP A 179 0.84 3.12 -20.10
C TRP A 179 0.66 2.52 -18.71
N TRP A 180 -0.44 1.80 -18.50
CA TRP A 180 -0.72 1.13 -17.23
C TRP A 180 0.35 0.08 -16.88
N VAL A 181 0.62 -0.83 -17.81
CA VAL A 181 1.61 -1.91 -17.63
C VAL A 181 3.02 -1.35 -17.52
N ALA A 182 3.40 -0.40 -18.38
CA ALA A 182 4.70 0.26 -18.34
C ALA A 182 4.93 0.98 -17.01
N GLY A 183 3.89 1.62 -16.46
CA GLY A 183 3.93 2.26 -15.15
C GLY A 183 4.22 1.29 -14.01
N ILE A 184 3.58 0.12 -13.99
CA ILE A 184 3.83 -0.93 -12.99
C ILE A 184 5.25 -1.47 -13.13
N ASN A 185 5.70 -1.74 -14.36
CA ASN A 185 7.05 -2.24 -14.63
C ASN A 185 8.13 -1.24 -14.20
N SER A 186 7.93 0.05 -14.47
CA SER A 186 8.87 1.09 -14.02
C SER A 186 8.99 1.14 -12.50
N CYS A 187 7.89 0.91 -11.78
CA CYS A 187 7.91 0.82 -10.32
C CYS A 187 8.70 -0.40 -9.84
N ASN A 188 8.55 -1.54 -10.51
CA ASN A 188 9.33 -2.75 -10.22
C ASN A 188 10.84 -2.50 -10.35
N ASP A 189 11.26 -1.87 -11.45
CA ASP A 189 12.68 -1.64 -11.74
C ASP A 189 13.34 -0.66 -10.76
N LYS A 190 12.61 0.37 -10.33
CA LYS A 190 13.15 1.44 -9.48
C LYS A 190 13.01 1.18 -7.98
N ALA A 191 11.97 0.48 -7.55
CA ALA A 191 11.73 0.20 -6.13
C ALA A 191 12.89 -0.57 -5.48
N ASP A 192 13.49 -1.51 -6.23
CA ASP A 192 14.65 -2.27 -5.78
C ASP A 192 15.87 -1.39 -5.53
N ALA A 193 16.13 -0.40 -6.40
CA ALA A 193 17.26 0.53 -6.23
C ALA A 193 17.10 1.41 -4.99
N VAL A 194 15.90 1.92 -4.74
CA VAL A 194 15.61 2.75 -3.56
C VAL A 194 15.73 1.95 -2.27
N ALA A 195 15.20 0.73 -2.25
CA ALA A 195 15.30 -0.11 -1.06
C ALA A 195 16.72 -0.68 -0.85
N LEU A 196 17.58 -0.73 -1.89
CA LEU A 196 19.02 -0.91 -1.74
C LEU A 196 19.70 0.31 -1.11
N GLU A 197 19.35 1.52 -1.53
CA GLU A 197 19.90 2.76 -0.97
C GLU A 197 19.66 2.87 0.53
N PHE A 198 18.45 2.51 0.99
CA PHE A 198 18.15 2.35 2.42
C PHE A 198 19.11 1.39 3.14
N LYS A 199 19.36 0.21 2.56
CA LYS A 199 20.22 -0.82 3.17
C LYS A 199 21.68 -0.39 3.24
N GLU A 200 22.18 0.27 2.20
CA GLU A 200 23.57 0.73 2.15
C GLU A 200 23.81 1.88 3.11
N ARG A 201 22.87 2.81 3.20
CA ARG A 201 22.95 3.98 4.09
C ARG A 201 22.78 3.62 5.56
N GLY A 202 21.97 2.60 5.89
CA GLY A 202 21.85 2.06 7.25
C GLY A 202 23.10 1.32 7.76
N LYS A 203 23.91 0.73 6.86
CA LYS A 203 25.18 0.07 7.20
C LYS A 203 26.33 1.03 7.51
N ARG A 204 26.20 2.31 7.13
CA ARG A 204 27.22 3.35 7.37
C ARG A 204 27.07 4.06 8.72
N ARG A 205 26.22 3.55 9.62
CA ARG A 205 26.17 4.00 11.02
C ARG A 205 27.43 3.52 11.74
N PRO A 206 28.26 4.41 12.32
CA PRO A 206 29.39 4.01 13.16
C PRO A 206 28.94 3.32 14.45
#